data_AF-A0A944NVG5-F1
#
_entry.id   AF-A0A944NVG5-F1
#
_cell.length_a   1.000
_cell.length_b   1.000
_cell.length_c   1.000
_cell.angle_alpha   90.00
_cell.angle_beta   90.00
_cell.angle_gamma   90.00
#
_symmetry.space_group_name_H-M   'P 1'
#
loop_
_entity.id
_entity.type
_entity.pdbx_description
1 polymer ?
#
loop_
_entity_poly.entity_id
_entity_poly.type
_entity_poly.pdbx_seq_one_letter_code
_entity_poly.pdbx_strand_id
1 'polypeptide(L)' 'YGFIEPEDGSKDAFVHISAVEQAGLSTLNEGQKVEFELVPGQNGKASAENLVVSD' A
#
# COMPACT_ATOMS: atom_id res chain seq x y z
N TYR A 1 -10.08 1.05 1.31
CA TYR A 1 -9.20 -0.03 0.80
C TYR A 1 -8.83 0.33 -0.62
N GLY A 2 -7.73 -0.19 -1.14
CA GLY A 2 -7.24 0.11 -2.48
C GLY A 2 -6.18 -0.88 -2.92
N PHE A 3 -5.51 -0.56 -4.02
CA PHE A 3 -4.38 -1.31 -4.54
C PHE A 3 -3.25 -0.34 -4.83
N ILE A 4 -2.03 -0.76 -4.54
CA ILE A 4 -0.81 -0.05 -4.91
C ILE A 4 -0.10 -0.91 -5.93
N GLU A 5 0.29 -0.29 -7.05
CA GLU A 5 1.11 -0.91 -8.06
C GLU A 5 2.59 -0.67 -7.71
N PRO A 6 3.33 -1.69 -7.28
CA PRO A 6 4.76 -1.55 -7.01
C PRO A 6 5.57 -1.33 -8.29
N GLU A 7 6.54 -0.40 -8.25
CA GLU A 7 7.42 -0.10 -9.39
C GLU A 7 8.31 -1.29 -9.81
N ASP A 8 8.50 -2.28 -8.92
CA ASP A 8 9.24 -3.52 -9.20
C ASP A 8 8.48 -4.48 -10.16
N GLY A 9 7.26 -4.11 -10.59
CA GLY A 9 6.45 -4.93 -11.49
C GLY A 9 5.91 -6.21 -10.84
N SER A 10 5.96 -6.29 -9.51
CA SER A 10 5.32 -7.34 -8.74
C SER A 10 3.80 -7.17 -8.72
N LYS A 11 3.07 -8.16 -8.19
CA LYS A 11 1.61 -8.12 -8.17
C LYS A 11 1.11 -6.96 -7.29
N ASP A 12 -0.01 -6.38 -7.69
CA ASP A 12 -0.70 -5.35 -6.93
C ASP A 12 -0.81 -5.70 -5.44
N ALA A 13 -0.33 -4.78 -4.62
CA ALA A 13 -0.38 -4.87 -3.18
C ALA A 13 -1.77 -4.41 -2.71
N PHE A 14 -2.48 -5.26 -1.98
CA PHE A 14 -3.73 -4.85 -1.38
C PHE A 14 -3.46 -3.93 -0.18
N VAL A 15 -4.07 -2.75 -0.15
CA VAL A 15 -3.97 -1.83 0.98
C VAL A 15 -5.31 -1.68 1.69
N HIS A 16 -5.30 -1.89 3.00
CA HIS A 16 -6.48 -1.66 3.85
C HIS A 16 -6.57 -0.19 4.25
N ILE A 17 -7.79 0.32 4.46
CA ILE A 17 -7.98 1.72 4.90
C ILE A 17 -7.23 2.00 6.21
N SER A 18 -7.15 1.00 7.09
CA SER A 18 -6.44 1.09 8.36
C SER A 18 -4.94 1.39 8.19
N ALA A 19 -4.30 0.84 7.16
CA ALA A 19 -2.88 1.10 6.90
C ALA A 19 -2.66 2.53 6.35
N VAL A 20 -3.63 3.04 5.56
CA VAL A 20 -3.65 4.43 5.09
C VAL A 20 -3.84 5.39 6.27
N GLU A 21 -4.79 5.11 7.15
CA GLU A 21 -5.03 5.90 8.37
C GLU A 21 -3.82 5.89 9.32
N GLN A 22 -3.13 4.74 9.45
CA GLN A 22 -1.89 4.63 10.22
C GLN A 22 -0.75 5.49 9.65
N ALA A 23 -0.71 5.69 8.33
CA ALA A 23 0.21 6.61 7.67
C ALA A 23 -0.16 8.08 7.87
N GLY A 24 -1.24 8.39 8.61
CA GLY A 24 -1.76 9.74 8.78
C GLY A 24 -2.52 10.26 7.56
N LEU A 25 -2.89 9.37 6.64
CA LEU A 25 -3.65 9.69 5.44
C LEU A 25 -5.12 9.33 5.62
N SER A 26 -6.01 10.18 5.13
CA SER A 26 -7.45 9.86 5.06
C SER A 26 -7.78 9.05 3.79
N THR A 27 -6.99 9.22 2.74
CA THR A 27 -7.14 8.54 1.44
C THR A 27 -5.81 8.54 0.70
N LEU A 28 -5.68 7.61 -0.24
CA LEU A 28 -4.65 7.66 -1.27
C LEU A 28 -5.24 8.36 -2.49
N ASN A 29 -4.50 9.30 -3.07
CA ASN A 29 -4.86 9.93 -4.34
C ASN A 29 -4.15 9.22 -5.50
N GLU A 30 -4.76 9.24 -6.67
CA GLU A 30 -4.14 8.69 -7.88
C GLU A 30 -2.84 9.46 -8.21
N GLY A 31 -1.76 8.73 -8.51
CA GLY A 31 -0.44 9.31 -8.74
C GLY A 31 0.35 9.69 -7.49
N GLN A 32 -0.19 9.47 -6.29
CA GLN A 32 0.52 9.71 -5.04
C GLN A 32 1.58 8.63 -4.83
N LYS A 33 2.84 9.06 -4.64
CA LYS A 33 3.94 8.16 -4.31
C LYS A 33 3.94 7.86 -2.82
N VAL A 34 3.99 6.58 -2.50
CA VAL A 34 4.07 6.10 -1.13
C VAL A 34 5.10 4.98 -1.07
N GLU A 35 5.88 4.97 -0.01
CA GLU A 35 6.65 3.82 0.40
C GLU A 35 5.78 2.90 1.24
N PHE A 36 5.99 1.60 1.09
CA PHE A 36 5.26 0.57 1.81
C PHE A 36 6.10 -0.70 1.89
N GLU A 37 5.82 -1.52 2.89
CA GLU A 37 6.38 -2.85 3.00
C GLU A 37 5.39 -3.88 2.47
N LEU A 38 5.84 -4.69 1.51
CA LEU A 38 5.08 -5.80 0.97
C LEU A 38 5.16 -7.00 1.92
N VAL A 39 4.05 -7.29 2.58
CA VAL A 39 3.93 -8.47 3.45
C VAL A 39 3.19 -9.58 2.71
N PRO A 40 3.80 -10.76 2.51
CA PRO A 40 3.15 -11.89 1.87
C PRO A 40 2.03 -12.44 2.78
N GLY A 41 0.78 -12.33 2.32
CA GLY A 41 -0.37 -12.87 3.05
C GLY A 41 -0.55 -14.38 2.85
N GLN A 42 -1.24 -15.02 3.80
CA GLN A 42 -1.50 -16.48 3.78
C GLN A 42 -2.26 -16.98 2.55
N ASN A 43 -3.00 -16.10 1.86
CA ASN A 43 -3.83 -16.44 0.70
C ASN A 43 -3.13 -16.17 -0.66
N GLY A 44 -1.80 -16.01 -0.67
CA GLY A 44 -1.02 -15.74 -1.89
C GLY A 44 -1.20 -14.32 -2.43
N LYS A 45 -1.85 -13.43 -1.67
CA LYS A 45 -1.95 -11.99 -1.95
C LYS A 45 -0.98 -11.25 -1.05
N ALA A 46 -0.20 -10.35 -1.63
CA ALA A 46 0.63 -9.45 -0.85
C ALA A 46 -0.21 -8.27 -0.34
N SER A 47 0.04 -7.85 0.89
CA SER A 47 -0.60 -6.68 1.49
C SER A 47 0.46 -5.61 1.74
N ALA A 48 0.10 -4.35 1.51
CA ALA A 48 0.96 -3.22 1.84
C ALA A 48 0.75 -2.83 3.31
N GLU A 49 1.81 -2.90 4.10
CA GLU A 49 1.87 -2.42 5.48
C GLU A 49 2.89 -1.27 5.61
N ASN A 50 2.89 -0.58 6.76
CA ASN A 50 3.83 0.49 7.08
C ASN A 50 3.92 1.56 5.98
N LEU A 51 2.76 2.07 5.53
CA LEU A 51 2.73 3.10 4.51
C LEU A 51 3.39 4.39 5.01
N VAL A 52 4.23 4.98 4.16
CA VAL A 52 4.89 6.27 4.37
C VAL A 52 4.69 7.12 3.13
N VAL A 53 4.28 8.37 3.31
CA VAL A 53 4.16 9.30 2.18
C VAL A 53 5.54 9.78 1.78
N SER A 54 5.90 9.60 0.51
CA SER A 54 7.09 10.21 -0.07
C SER A 54 6.65 11.48 -0.79
N ASP A 55 7.10 12.63 -0.28
CA ASP A 55 6.86 13.96 -0.86
C ASP A 55 7.68 14.17 -2.16
#